data_AF-A0AAD5EAA8-F1
#
_entry.id   AF-A0AAD5EAA8-F1
#
_cell.length_a   1.000
_cell.length_b   1.000
_cell.length_c   1.000
_cell.angle_alpha   90.00
_cell.angle_beta   90.00
_cell.angle_gamma   90.00
#
_symmetry.space_group_name_H-M   'P 1'
#
loop_
_entity.id
_entity.type
_entity.pdbx_description
1 polymer ?
#
loop_
_entity_poly.entity_id
_entity_poly.type
_entity_poly.pdbx_seq_one_letter_code
_entity_poly.pdbx_strand_id
1 'polypeptide(L)' 'MDAKALLRSALQKAHVAVLADQEKNNAAALEAYTEALLLLDQVLISVDRDEDKMRIQQIVSAFILTCIGTLFLQCCM' A
#
# COMPACT_ATOMS: atom_id res chain seq x y z
N MET A 1 -0.41 12.20 -16.33
CA MET A 1 0.47 11.66 -15.27
C MET A 1 0.60 10.18 -15.51
N ASP A 2 1.83 9.65 -15.62
CA ASP A 2 2.05 8.22 -15.88
C ASP A 2 1.62 7.37 -14.67
N ALA A 3 0.65 6.47 -14.86
CA ALA A 3 0.22 5.50 -13.84
C ALA A 3 1.39 4.69 -13.26
N LYS A 4 2.43 4.46 -14.06
CA LYS A 4 3.68 3.79 -13.65
C LYS A 4 4.48 4.61 -12.63
N ALA A 5 4.48 5.94 -12.73
CA ALA A 5 5.13 6.82 -11.76
C ALA A 5 4.36 6.86 -10.43
N LEU A 6 3.02 6.92 -10.50
CA LEU A 6 2.17 6.83 -9.31
C LEU A 6 2.33 5.47 -8.61
N LEU A 7 2.39 4.37 -9.36
CA LEU A 7 2.61 3.02 -8.81
C LEU A 7 3.96 2.90 -8.09
N ARG A 8 5.03 3.49 -8.65
CA ARG A 8 6.34 3.54 -7.99
C ARG A 8 6.29 4.34 -6.68
N SER A 9 5.57 5.46 -6.68
CA SER A 9 5.37 6.27 -5.46
C SER A 9 4.61 5.50 -4.39
N ALA A 10 3.53 4.80 -4.78
CA ALA A 10 2.78 3.92 -3.90
C ALA A 10 3.65 2.81 -3.30
N LEU A 11 4.46 2.14 -4.12
CA LEU A 11 5.41 1.10 -3.67
C LEU A 11 6.49 1.65 -2.74
N GLN A 12 6.98 2.87 -2.97
CA GLN A 12 7.91 3.52 -2.05
C GLN A 12 7.26 3.82 -0.70
N LYS A 13 6.03 4.37 -0.66
CA LYS A 13 5.32 4.60 0.59
C LYS A 13 4.99 3.30 1.32
N ALA A 14 4.67 2.25 0.58
CA ALA A 14 4.48 0.91 1.11
C ALA A 14 5.74 0.37 1.81
N HIS A 15 6.92 0.59 1.21
CA HIS A 15 8.19 0.20 1.82
C HIS A 15 8.50 1.01 3.08
N VAL A 16 8.20 2.32 3.08
CA VAL A 16 8.33 3.18 4.27
C VAL A 16 7.41 2.68 5.40
N ALA A 17 6.19 2.25 5.08
CA ALA A 17 5.27 1.70 6.06
C ALA A 17 5.81 0.43 6.72
N VAL A 18 6.40 -0.48 5.93
CA VAL A 18 7.06 -1.69 6.47
C VAL A 18 8.26 -1.35 7.35
N LEU A 19 9.05 -0.33 7.01
CA LEU A 19 10.16 0.12 7.84
C LEU A 19 9.68 0.75 9.16
N ALA A 20 8.65 1.61 9.11
CA ALA A 20 8.04 2.20 10.31
C ALA A 20 7.43 1.12 11.23
N ASP A 21 6.87 0.07 10.65
CA ASP A 21 6.33 -1.08 11.36
C ASP A 21 7.44 -1.87 12.08
N GLN A 22 8.61 -2.04 11.43
CA GLN A 22 9.81 -2.62 12.07
C GLN A 22 10.35 -1.77 13.23
N GLU A 23 10.17 -0.45 13.18
CA GLU A 23 10.52 0.48 14.27
C GLU A 23 9.49 0.49 15.41
N LYS A 24 8.45 -0.37 15.36
CA LYS A 24 7.31 -0.38 16.29
C LYS A 24 6.58 0.96 16.37
N ASN A 25 6.73 1.80 15.33
CA ASN A 25 6.05 3.07 15.24
C ASN A 25 4.71 2.89 14.51
N ASN A 26 3.74 2.35 15.25
CA ASN A 26 2.45 1.96 14.71
C ASN A 26 1.67 3.15 14.10
N ALA A 27 1.83 4.36 14.64
CA ALA A 27 1.16 5.55 14.14
C ALA A 27 1.73 5.97 12.77
N ALA A 28 3.05 6.01 12.63
CA ALA A 28 3.70 6.34 11.35
C ALA A 28 3.48 5.24 10.31
N ALA A 29 3.48 3.97 10.73
CA ALA A 29 3.17 2.85 9.85
C ALA A 29 1.74 2.96 9.30
N LEU A 30 0.75 3.21 10.15
CA LEU A 30 -0.65 3.39 9.74
C LEU A 30 -0.84 4.57 8.78
N GLU A 31 -0.19 5.71 9.06
CA GLU A 31 -0.24 6.90 8.19
C GLU A 31 0.36 6.60 6.81
N ALA A 32 1.55 5.98 6.77
CA ALA A 32 2.21 5.59 5.53
C ALA A 32 1.40 4.53 4.73
N TYR A 33 0.78 3.56 5.41
CA TYR A 33 -0.12 2.59 4.80
C TYR A 33 -1.34 3.26 4.18
N THR A 34 -1.94 4.22 4.90
CA THR A 34 -3.12 4.96 4.42
C THR A 34 -2.79 5.78 3.18
N GLU A 35 -1.65 6.48 3.17
CA GLU A 35 -1.20 7.24 2.00
C GLU A 35 -0.86 6.33 0.81
N ALA A 36 -0.25 5.18 1.05
CA ALA A 36 0.05 4.20 0.00
C ALA A 36 -1.24 3.67 -0.65
N LEU A 37 -2.27 3.37 0.15
CA LEU A 37 -3.57 2.91 -0.35
C LEU A 37 -4.28 3.98 -1.17
N LEU A 38 -4.26 5.25 -0.74
CA LEU A 38 -4.83 6.36 -1.49
C LEU A 38 -4.15 6.56 -2.86
N LEU A 39 -2.82 6.42 -2.91
CA LEU A 39 -2.08 6.49 -4.16
C LEU A 39 -2.38 5.31 -5.08
N LEU A 40 -2.50 4.09 -4.53
CA LEU A 40 -2.87 2.89 -5.29
C LEU A 40 -4.28 3.02 -5.89
N ASP A 41 -5.22 3.58 -5.14
CA ASP A 41 -6.59 3.84 -5.60
C ASP A 41 -6.61 4.86 -6.76
N GLN A 42 -5.85 5.95 -6.64
CA GLN A 42 -5.67 6.90 -7.75
C GLN A 42 -5.05 6.25 -8.99
N VAL A 43 -4.07 5.35 -8.82
CA VAL A 43 -3.49 4.61 -9.94
C VAL A 43 -4.58 3.77 -10.61
N LEU A 44 -5.37 3.04 -9.81
CA LEU A 44 -6.46 2.19 -10.27
C LEU A 44 -7.51 2.95 -11.08
N ILE A 45 -7.88 4.14 -10.65
CA ILE A 45 -8.81 5.02 -11.37
C ILE A 45 -8.17 5.55 -12.66
N SER A 46 -6.87 5.84 -12.65
CA SER A 46 -6.15 6.39 -13.81
C SER A 46 -5.80 5.38 -14.91
N VAL A 47 -5.91 4.08 -14.64
CA VAL A 47 -5.55 3.02 -15.58
C VAL A 47 -6.77 2.55 -16.36
N ASP A 48 -6.72 2.69 -17.69
CA ASP A 48 -7.79 2.23 -18.59
C ASP A 48 -7.65 0.77 -19.01
N ARG A 49 -6.45 0.18 -18.91
CA ARG A 49 -6.20 -1.20 -19.35
C ARG A 49 -6.56 -2.18 -18.24
N ASP A 50 -7.50 -3.08 -18.50
CA ASP A 50 -7.97 -4.10 -17.54
C ASP A 50 -6.85 -5.01 -17.03
N GLU A 51 -5.88 -5.40 -17.87
CA GLU A 51 -4.73 -6.19 -17.42
C GLU A 51 -3.89 -5.45 -16.36
N ASP A 52 -3.68 -4.15 -16.55
CA ASP A 52 -2.87 -3.35 -15.63
C ASP A 52 -3.65 -3.08 -14.35
N LYS A 53 -4.97 -2.81 -14.45
CA LYS A 53 -5.88 -2.77 -13.30
C LYS A 53 -5.84 -4.04 -12.48
N MET A 54 -5.92 -5.20 -13.13
CA MET A 54 -5.92 -6.50 -12.46
C MET A 54 -4.60 -6.76 -11.72
N ARG A 55 -3.45 -6.44 -12.35
CA ARG A 55 -2.14 -6.51 -11.69
C ARG A 55 -2.06 -5.57 -10.48
N ILE A 56 -2.55 -4.33 -10.62
CA ILE A 56 -2.54 -3.36 -9.51
C ILE A 56 -3.47 -3.83 -8.39
N GLN A 57 -4.66 -4.33 -8.68
CA GLN A 57 -5.57 -4.89 -7.67
C GLN A 57 -4.96 -6.06 -6.90
N GLN A 58 -4.18 -6.92 -7.56
CA GLN A 58 -3.46 -7.99 -6.88
C GLN A 58 -2.42 -7.45 -5.90
N ILE A 59 -1.68 -6.39 -6.30
CA ILE A 59 -0.74 -5.70 -5.41
C ILE A 59 -1.48 -5.07 -4.22
N VAL A 60 -2.59 -4.35 -4.46
CA VAL A 60 -3.39 -3.74 -3.39
C VAL A 60 -3.93 -4.80 -2.42
N SER A 61 -4.49 -5.89 -2.95
CA SER A 61 -5.08 -6.97 -2.14
C SER A 61 -4.03 -7.65 -1.27
N ALA A 62 -2.85 -7.96 -1.82
CA ALA A 62 -1.74 -8.52 -1.05
C ALA A 62 -1.26 -7.54 0.04
N PHE A 63 -1.25 -6.25 -0.27
CA PHE A 63 -0.81 -5.21 0.65
C PHE A 63 -1.78 -5.02 1.83
N ILE A 64 -3.10 -5.00 1.58
CA ILE A 64 -4.14 -4.96 2.61
C ILE A 64 -4.07 -6.20 3.52
N LEU A 65 -3.90 -7.38 2.92
CA LEU A 65 -3.79 -8.62 3.69
C LEU A 65 -2.56 -8.60 4.63
N THR A 66 -1.45 -8.05 4.13
CA THR A 66 -0.24 -7.87 4.94
C THR A 66 -0.49 -6.87 6.06
N CYS A 67 -1.07 -5.69 5.78
CA CYS A 67 -1.39 -4.69 6.80
C CYS A 67 -2.28 -5.25 7.91
N ILE A 68 -3.36 -5.92 7.53
CA ILE A 68 -4.29 -6.54 8.49
C ILE A 68 -3.55 -7.61 9.28
N GLY A 69 -2.76 -8.47 8.63
CA GLY A 69 -1.96 -9.49 9.31
C GLY A 69 -1.01 -8.89 10.35
N THR A 70 -0.27 -7.85 10.00
CA THR A 70 0.72 -7.24 10.90
C THR A 70 0.07 -6.43 12.01
N LEU A 71 -0.95 -5.62 11.71
CA LEU A 71 -1.73 -4.90 12.74
C LEU A 71 -2.45 -5.85 13.70
N PHE A 72 -2.97 -6.97 13.20
CA PHE A 72 -3.66 -7.96 14.04
C PHE A 72 -2.66 -8.71 14.94
N LEU A 73 -1.47 -9.05 14.43
CA LEU A 73 -0.42 -9.68 15.23
C LEU A 73 0.14 -8.73 16.30
N GLN A 74 0.30 -7.44 16.00
CA GLN A 74 0.81 -6.43 16.94
C GLN A 74 -0.22 -5.97 17.97
N CYS A 75 -1.52 -5.91 17.64
CA CYS A 75 -2.56 -5.52 18.58
C CYS A 75 -3.02 -6.67 19.50
N CYS A 76 -2.75 -7.93 19.15
CA CYS A 76 -3.12 -9.10 19.96
C CYS A 76 -2.01 -9.62 20.90
N MET A 77 -0.84 -8.97 20.97
CA MET A 77 0.24 -9.29 21.92
C MET A 77 0.42 -8.23 23.01
#